data_AF-A0AAD9SS36-F1
#
_entry.id   AF-A0AAD9SS36-F1
#
_cell.length_a   1.000
_cell.length_b   1.000
_cell.length_c   1.000
_cell.angle_alpha   90.00
_cell.angle_beta   90.00
_cell.angle_gamma   90.00
#
_symmetry.space_group_name_H-M   'P 1'
#
loop_
_entity.id
_entity.type
_entity.pdbx_description
1 polymer ?
#
loop_
_entity_poly.entity_id
_entity_poly.type
_entity_poly.pdbx_seq_one_letter_code
_entity_poly.pdbx_strand_id
1 'polypeptide(L)'
;MKGEGQYFTTIAHAQAWSLIANFEAQQLFFSKASMSLGRAIRIAQMIGLDRVDGQSVNLFPLFSPPRDWAEAEEMRRTWWVVYCSDRLICGSTGWPALINEQDIDTHLPASETSFEAGLEEHTGPLSSILHLEGQNLSAFAARVLAASLFNQAFQHSTQAASDKDAQDIQTSLYWKRHREIDNDLAVFLHCLPDDVRLPSSIRCQNATFVNIILHTSVIFLHRAALLTMQKLGISGDMVRQSRARLIAAAEEILNILKMMPDVNDMLKNPMLAFSIYMASLVFLDRPTSTQADYQQQNNLDFTLRLMILAAKTWGNPVTRSMAIQLAVDMRQRGLESVTVEKVGH
;
A
#
# COMPACT_ATOMS: atom_id res chain seq x y z
N MET A 1 -25.37 35.12 11.63
CA MET A 1 -25.65 33.86 12.34
C MET A 1 -24.32 33.18 12.67
N LYS A 2 -23.73 33.51 13.83
CA LYS A 2 -22.68 32.71 14.46
C LYS A 2 -23.39 31.81 15.45
N GLY A 3 -23.20 30.49 15.38
CA GLY A 3 -23.64 29.58 16.45
C GLY A 3 -24.57 28.42 16.09
N GLU A 4 -25.12 28.34 14.87
CA GLU A 4 -25.91 27.18 14.44
C GLU A 4 -25.25 26.52 13.23
N GLY A 5 -24.40 25.52 13.48
CA GLY A 5 -23.81 24.65 12.44
C GLY A 5 -22.30 24.82 12.17
N GLN A 6 -21.66 25.90 12.61
CA GLN A 6 -20.25 26.21 12.28
C GLN A 6 -19.18 25.38 13.01
N TYR A 7 -19.55 24.49 13.96
CA TYR A 7 -18.59 23.77 14.83
C TYR A 7 -18.74 22.24 14.84
N PHE A 8 -19.41 21.61 13.86
CA PHE A 8 -19.66 20.16 13.97
C PHE A 8 -18.47 19.27 13.64
N THR A 9 -17.53 19.74 12.80
CA THR A 9 -16.45 18.90 12.29
C THR A 9 -15.14 19.67 12.26
N THR A 10 -14.10 19.11 12.87
CA THR A 10 -12.74 19.70 12.94
C THR A 10 -11.72 18.71 12.41
N ILE A 11 -10.48 19.16 12.21
CA ILE A 11 -9.35 18.28 11.86
C ILE A 11 -9.20 17.12 12.87
N ALA A 12 -9.34 17.40 14.17
CA ALA A 12 -9.29 16.39 15.23
C ALA A 12 -10.40 15.33 15.09
N HIS A 13 -11.58 15.68 14.56
CA HIS A 13 -12.62 14.69 14.27
C HIS A 13 -12.20 13.75 13.13
N ALA A 14 -11.59 14.28 12.06
CA ALA A 14 -11.06 13.46 10.96
C ALA A 14 -9.94 12.52 11.46
N GLN A 15 -9.01 13.07 12.24
CA GLN A 15 -7.90 12.32 12.85
C GLN A 15 -8.42 11.20 13.77
N ALA A 16 -9.38 11.49 14.65
CA ALA A 16 -9.97 10.51 15.56
C ALA A 16 -10.66 9.37 14.79
N TRP A 17 -11.46 9.68 13.77
CA TRP A 17 -12.09 8.64 12.94
C TRP A 17 -11.09 7.81 12.14
N SER A 18 -10.00 8.41 11.66
CA SER A 18 -8.91 7.69 11.00
C SER A 18 -8.23 6.69 11.96
N LEU A 19 -7.94 7.11 13.20
CA LEU A 19 -7.37 6.23 14.22
C LEU A 19 -8.32 5.09 14.62
N ILE A 20 -9.62 5.38 14.77
CA ILE A 20 -10.65 4.37 15.04
C ILE A 20 -10.71 3.36 13.90
N ALA A 21 -10.75 3.83 12.64
CA ALA A 21 -10.77 2.95 11.47
C ALA A 21 -9.54 2.03 11.42
N ASN A 22 -8.35 2.56 11.71
CA ASN A 22 -7.13 1.76 11.77
C ASN A 22 -7.19 0.70 12.88
N PHE A 23 -7.66 1.06 14.08
CA PHE A 23 -7.85 0.10 15.17
C PHE A 23 -8.85 -1.00 14.78
N GLU A 24 -10.01 -0.64 14.23
CA GLU A 24 -11.03 -1.60 13.80
C GLU A 24 -10.49 -2.55 12.72
N ALA A 25 -9.69 -2.04 11.78
CA ALA A 25 -9.04 -2.85 10.76
C ALA A 25 -8.03 -3.84 11.36
N GLN A 26 -7.24 -3.40 12.34
CA GLN A 26 -6.33 -4.27 13.09
C GLN A 26 -7.06 -5.39 13.85
N GLN A 27 -8.34 -5.22 14.18
CA GLN A 27 -9.15 -6.20 14.89
C GLN A 27 -10.03 -7.08 13.98
N LEU A 28 -9.78 -7.13 12.65
CA LEU A 28 -10.61 -7.82 11.65
C LEU A 28 -12.05 -7.26 11.51
N PHE A 29 -12.36 -6.09 12.08
CA PHE A 29 -13.68 -5.47 11.94
C PHE A 29 -13.79 -4.66 10.65
N PHE A 30 -13.46 -5.27 9.51
CA PHE A 30 -13.29 -4.58 8.23
C PHE A 30 -14.51 -3.72 7.86
N SER A 31 -15.74 -4.23 8.04
CA SER A 31 -16.95 -3.46 7.72
C SER A 31 -17.12 -2.23 8.59
N LYS A 32 -16.74 -2.32 9.88
CA LYS A 32 -16.74 -1.14 10.77
C LYS A 32 -15.64 -0.17 10.36
N ALA A 33 -14.44 -0.70 10.14
CA ALA A 33 -13.28 0.08 9.72
C ALA A 33 -13.55 0.91 8.46
N SER A 34 -14.20 0.33 7.44
CA SER A 34 -14.59 1.07 6.22
C SER A 34 -15.65 2.13 6.48
N MET A 35 -16.65 1.86 7.32
CA MET A 35 -17.63 2.89 7.69
C MET A 35 -16.98 4.04 8.47
N SER A 36 -16.08 3.72 9.41
CA SER A 36 -15.30 4.70 10.18
C SER A 36 -14.37 5.51 9.28
N LEU A 37 -13.71 4.88 8.32
CA LEU A 37 -12.88 5.55 7.33
C LEU A 37 -13.70 6.45 6.42
N GLY A 38 -14.87 5.99 5.95
CA GLY A 38 -15.79 6.80 5.17
C GLY A 38 -16.25 8.05 5.91
N ARG A 39 -16.42 7.97 7.25
CA ARG A 39 -16.65 9.16 8.10
C ARG A 39 -15.44 10.09 8.10
N ALA A 40 -14.23 9.56 8.30
CA ALA A 40 -13.00 10.36 8.27
C ALA A 40 -12.83 11.11 6.94
N ILE A 41 -13.02 10.40 5.82
CA ILE A 41 -12.95 10.94 4.46
C ILE A 41 -13.99 12.04 4.26
N ARG A 42 -15.25 11.77 4.61
CA ARG A 42 -16.32 12.75 4.42
C ARG A 42 -16.08 14.00 5.27
N ILE A 43 -15.63 13.84 6.51
CA ILE A 43 -15.27 14.97 7.38
C ILE A 43 -14.11 15.77 6.77
N ALA A 44 -13.05 15.10 6.32
CA ALA A 44 -11.89 15.75 5.71
C ALA A 44 -12.27 16.57 4.46
N GLN A 45 -13.14 16.02 3.59
CA GLN A 45 -13.69 16.74 2.43
C GLN A 45 -14.58 17.91 2.83
N MET A 46 -15.45 17.73 3.85
CA MET A 46 -16.33 18.80 4.32
C MET A 46 -15.56 20.02 4.81
N ILE A 47 -14.41 19.81 5.46
CA ILE A 47 -13.52 20.88 5.95
C ILE A 47 -12.42 21.25 4.93
N GLY A 48 -12.46 20.69 3.71
CA GLY A 48 -11.60 21.03 2.58
C GLY A 48 -10.13 20.62 2.70
N LEU A 49 -9.82 19.54 3.43
CA LEU A 49 -8.43 19.04 3.52
C LEU A 49 -7.90 18.48 2.19
N ASP A 50 -8.77 18.18 1.22
CA ASP A 50 -8.41 17.75 -0.14
C ASP A 50 -7.92 18.90 -1.03
N ARG A 51 -8.07 20.15 -0.59
CA ARG A 51 -7.80 21.35 -1.39
C ARG A 51 -7.05 22.43 -0.64
N VAL A 52 -6.19 22.06 0.31
CA VAL A 52 -5.47 23.02 1.18
C VAL A 52 -4.73 24.09 0.36
N ASP A 53 -4.17 23.70 -0.79
CA ASP A 53 -3.37 24.56 -1.66
C ASP A 53 -4.14 25.07 -2.90
N GLY A 54 -5.44 24.79 -3.00
CA GLY A 54 -6.28 25.13 -4.16
C GLY A 54 -6.70 26.61 -4.23
N GLN A 55 -6.98 27.11 -5.43
CA GLN A 55 -7.41 28.52 -5.62
C GLN A 55 -8.86 28.80 -5.16
N SER A 56 -9.67 27.75 -4.96
CA SER A 56 -11.11 27.84 -4.67
C SER A 56 -11.47 27.66 -3.18
N VAL A 57 -10.45 27.67 -2.32
CA VAL A 57 -10.54 27.43 -0.88
C VAL A 57 -11.58 28.33 -0.16
N ASN A 58 -11.71 29.59 -0.61
CA ASN A 58 -12.63 30.58 -0.02
C ASN A 58 -14.12 30.31 -0.28
N LEU A 59 -14.48 29.31 -1.09
CA LEU A 59 -15.87 28.99 -1.45
C LEU A 59 -16.52 27.97 -0.50
N PHE A 60 -15.75 27.37 0.42
CA PHE A 60 -16.23 26.31 1.30
C PHE A 60 -16.62 26.85 2.69
N PRO A 61 -17.90 26.76 3.10
CA PRO A 61 -18.38 27.37 4.35
C PRO A 61 -17.74 26.81 5.63
N LEU A 62 -17.22 25.59 5.57
CA LEU A 62 -16.59 24.89 6.70
C LEU A 62 -15.06 24.90 6.64
N PHE A 63 -14.48 25.38 5.55
CA PHE A 63 -13.04 25.53 5.44
C PHE A 63 -12.59 26.73 6.28
N SER A 64 -11.66 26.50 7.20
CA SER A 64 -10.99 27.56 7.94
C SER A 64 -9.55 27.67 7.43
N PRO A 65 -9.14 28.82 6.85
CA PRO A 65 -7.77 29.00 6.40
C PRO A 65 -6.77 28.77 7.52
N PRO A 66 -5.64 28.09 7.24
CA PRO A 66 -4.59 27.88 8.22
C PRO A 66 -4.00 29.22 8.65
N ARG A 67 -3.68 29.34 9.95
CA ARG A 67 -3.10 30.56 10.55
C ARG A 67 -1.63 30.72 10.19
N ASP A 68 -0.93 29.61 10.05
CA ASP A 68 0.48 29.54 9.71
C ASP A 68 0.79 28.30 8.86
N TRP A 69 2.05 28.19 8.43
CA TRP A 69 2.51 27.05 7.63
C TRP A 69 2.37 25.72 8.37
N ALA A 70 2.58 25.69 9.69
CA ALA A 70 2.51 24.47 10.47
C ALA A 70 1.08 23.91 10.53
N GLU A 71 0.07 24.77 10.69
CA GLU A 71 -1.35 24.37 10.64
C GLU A 71 -1.74 23.92 9.22
N ALA A 72 -1.25 24.60 8.18
CA ALA A 72 -1.45 24.16 6.81
C ALA A 72 -0.87 22.75 6.59
N GLU A 73 0.34 22.50 7.09
CA GLU A 73 0.99 21.21 6.98
C GLU A 73 0.31 20.11 7.81
N GLU A 74 -0.25 20.43 8.98
CA GLU A 74 -1.09 19.49 9.74
C GLU A 74 -2.33 19.07 8.92
N MET A 75 -2.96 20.03 8.23
CA MET A 75 -4.10 19.78 7.35
C MET A 75 -3.70 18.87 6.18
N ARG A 76 -2.58 19.15 5.50
CA ARG A 76 -2.05 18.30 4.41
C ARG A 76 -1.77 16.89 4.92
N ARG A 77 -1.05 16.76 6.04
CA ARG A 77 -0.69 15.47 6.63
C ARG A 77 -1.93 14.66 7.02
N THR A 78 -2.94 15.29 7.61
CA THR A 78 -4.21 14.65 7.95
C THR A 78 -4.93 14.12 6.71
N TRP A 79 -5.01 14.93 5.64
CA TRP A 79 -5.55 14.48 4.35
C TRP A 79 -4.81 13.25 3.82
N TRP A 80 -3.48 13.30 3.81
CA TRP A 80 -2.67 12.23 3.25
C TRP A 80 -2.71 10.93 4.07
N VAL A 81 -2.86 10.99 5.39
CA VAL A 81 -3.12 9.80 6.23
C VAL A 81 -4.46 9.15 5.86
N VAL A 82 -5.50 9.97 5.71
CA VAL A 82 -6.83 9.49 5.31
C VAL A 82 -6.79 8.89 3.90
N TYR A 83 -6.12 9.55 2.95
CA TYR A 83 -5.90 9.06 1.60
C TYR A 83 -5.16 7.72 1.57
N CYS A 84 -4.03 7.60 2.26
CA CYS A 84 -3.26 6.35 2.31
C CYS A 84 -4.11 5.20 2.88
N SER A 85 -4.91 5.49 3.92
CA SER A 85 -5.80 4.49 4.53
C SER A 85 -6.86 4.00 3.53
N ASP A 86 -7.46 4.90 2.76
CA ASP A 86 -8.42 4.56 1.70
C ASP A 86 -7.80 3.62 0.66
N ARG A 87 -6.60 3.96 0.16
CA ARG A 87 -5.90 3.15 -0.85
C ARG A 87 -5.49 1.77 -0.35
N LEU A 88 -4.94 1.70 0.86
CA LEU A 88 -4.41 0.45 1.41
C LEU A 88 -5.53 -0.51 1.86
N ILE A 89 -6.57 0.02 2.52
CA ILE A 89 -7.70 -0.81 2.98
C ILE A 89 -8.44 -1.41 1.78
N CYS A 90 -8.70 -0.63 0.74
CA CYS A 90 -9.39 -1.12 -0.46
C CYS A 90 -8.67 -2.29 -1.12
N GLY A 91 -7.33 -2.24 -1.20
CA GLY A 91 -6.53 -3.35 -1.73
C GLY A 91 -6.56 -4.63 -0.90
N SER A 92 -6.84 -4.52 0.41
CA SER A 92 -6.95 -5.67 1.31
C SER A 92 -8.37 -6.25 1.42
N THR A 93 -9.41 -5.43 1.23
CA THR A 93 -10.81 -5.84 1.42
C THR A 93 -11.56 -6.11 0.12
N GLY A 94 -11.08 -5.56 -1.01
CA GLY A 94 -11.80 -5.62 -2.29
C GLY A 94 -12.85 -4.53 -2.48
N TRP A 95 -13.01 -3.60 -1.54
CA TRP A 95 -13.96 -2.49 -1.69
C TRP A 95 -13.40 -1.38 -2.57
N PRO A 96 -14.27 -0.64 -3.27
CA PRO A 96 -13.84 0.49 -4.07
C PRO A 96 -13.35 1.63 -3.17
N ALA A 97 -12.30 2.29 -3.63
CA ALA A 97 -11.76 3.49 -2.99
C ALA A 97 -12.77 4.64 -3.07
N LEU A 98 -12.86 5.44 -2.00
CA LEU A 98 -13.86 6.50 -1.88
C LEU A 98 -13.35 7.85 -2.38
N ILE A 99 -12.02 8.05 -2.41
CA ILE A 99 -11.41 9.31 -2.84
C ILE A 99 -11.11 9.28 -4.34
N ASN A 100 -11.56 10.29 -5.08
CA ASN A 100 -11.16 10.54 -6.46
C ASN A 100 -9.94 11.46 -6.50
N GLU A 101 -8.89 11.07 -7.23
CA GLU A 101 -7.61 11.81 -7.27
C GLU A 101 -7.71 13.12 -8.05
N GLN A 102 -8.67 13.21 -8.97
CA GLN A 102 -8.88 14.42 -9.78
C GLN A 102 -9.43 15.60 -8.96
N ASP A 103 -9.94 15.33 -7.75
CA ASP A 103 -10.50 16.34 -6.87
C ASP A 103 -9.47 16.88 -5.85
N ILE A 104 -8.21 16.43 -5.92
CA ILE A 104 -7.16 16.77 -4.96
C ILE A 104 -6.32 17.94 -5.46
N ASP A 105 -6.40 19.06 -4.76
CA ASP A 105 -5.52 20.22 -4.96
C ASP A 105 -4.48 20.36 -3.83
N THR A 106 -4.55 19.55 -2.76
CA THR A 106 -3.56 19.54 -1.68
C THR A 106 -2.20 19.02 -2.17
N HIS A 107 -1.13 19.75 -1.89
CA HIS A 107 0.24 19.32 -2.16
C HIS A 107 0.69 18.18 -1.25
N LEU A 108 1.69 17.42 -1.72
CA LEU A 108 2.36 16.35 -0.98
C LEU A 108 2.92 16.86 0.37
N PRO A 109 3.03 15.99 1.38
CA PRO A 109 3.49 16.40 2.71
C PRO A 109 4.98 16.72 2.72
N ALA A 110 5.36 17.73 3.49
CA ALA A 110 6.74 18.13 3.72
C ALA A 110 7.53 17.12 4.56
N SER A 111 8.86 17.27 4.60
CA SER A 111 9.72 16.47 5.47
C SER A 111 9.36 16.56 6.96
N GLU A 112 9.64 15.49 7.70
CA GLU A 112 9.41 15.46 9.16
C GLU A 112 10.25 16.52 9.86
N THR A 113 11.48 16.70 9.42
CA THR A 113 12.41 17.70 9.95
C THR A 113 11.88 19.11 9.81
N SER A 114 11.30 19.46 8.66
CA SER A 114 10.71 20.78 8.42
C SER A 114 9.46 20.99 9.26
N PHE A 115 8.60 19.96 9.35
CA PHE A 115 7.37 20.03 10.15
C PHE A 115 7.66 20.20 11.66
N GLU A 116 8.57 19.39 12.21
CA GLU A 116 8.98 19.47 13.62
C GLU A 116 9.67 20.80 13.95
N ALA A 117 10.45 21.36 13.01
CA ALA A 117 11.12 22.64 13.17
C ALA A 117 10.22 23.86 12.89
N GLY A 118 9.01 23.66 12.34
CA GLY A 118 8.13 24.74 11.89
C GLY A 118 8.73 25.55 10.72
N LEU A 119 9.59 24.93 9.91
CA LEU A 119 10.26 25.57 8.77
C LEU A 119 9.50 25.29 7.49
N GLU A 120 9.13 26.35 6.77
CA GLU A 120 8.41 26.23 5.52
C GLU A 120 9.21 25.46 4.46
N GLU A 121 8.63 24.37 3.97
CA GLU A 121 9.13 23.58 2.86
C GLU A 121 8.07 23.57 1.75
N HIS A 122 8.50 23.93 0.54
CA HIS A 122 7.64 23.90 -0.63
C HIS A 122 7.56 22.49 -1.21
N THR A 123 6.33 22.01 -1.40
CA THR A 123 6.03 20.70 -1.98
C THR A 123 5.12 20.84 -3.20
N GLY A 124 5.04 19.78 -4.01
CA GLY A 124 4.27 19.76 -5.26
C GLY A 124 2.97 18.96 -5.18
N PRO A 125 2.12 19.02 -6.22
CA PRO A 125 0.89 18.23 -6.31
C PRO A 125 1.18 16.72 -6.48
N LEU A 126 0.14 15.89 -6.29
CA LEU A 126 0.22 14.43 -6.49
C LEU A 126 0.70 14.04 -7.90
N SER A 127 0.36 14.82 -8.93
CA SER A 127 0.75 14.57 -10.32
C SER A 127 2.27 14.73 -10.57
N SER A 128 3.03 15.28 -9.62
CA SER A 128 4.48 15.44 -9.72
C SER A 128 5.27 14.12 -9.66
N ILE A 129 4.60 12.95 -9.51
CA ILE A 129 5.20 11.61 -9.68
C ILE A 129 6.04 11.50 -10.97
N LEU A 130 5.62 12.19 -12.03
CA LEU A 130 6.24 12.12 -13.36
C LEU A 130 7.48 13.03 -13.51
N HIS A 131 7.79 13.85 -12.49
CA HIS A 131 8.90 14.82 -12.50
C HIS A 131 9.77 14.68 -11.25
N LEU A 132 10.19 13.44 -10.93
CA LEU A 132 11.10 13.14 -9.82
C LEU A 132 12.50 13.74 -9.98
N GLU A 133 12.83 14.32 -11.14
CA GLU A 133 14.09 15.01 -11.35
C GLU A 133 14.13 16.37 -10.63
N GLY A 134 14.84 16.42 -9.50
CA GLY A 134 15.18 17.67 -8.80
C GLY A 134 14.22 18.12 -7.70
N GLN A 135 13.19 17.34 -7.37
CA GLN A 135 12.31 17.61 -6.22
C GLN A 135 12.72 16.80 -4.99
N ASN A 136 12.85 17.46 -3.84
CA ASN A 136 13.07 16.78 -2.55
C ASN A 136 11.76 16.13 -2.11
N LEU A 137 11.62 14.83 -2.36
CA LEU A 137 10.45 14.05 -1.95
C LEU A 137 10.63 13.54 -0.51
N SER A 138 9.75 13.96 0.40
CA SER A 138 9.78 13.49 1.79
C SER A 138 9.43 12.00 1.91
N ALA A 139 9.85 11.36 3.00
CA ALA A 139 9.50 9.96 3.26
C ALA A 139 7.97 9.72 3.36
N PHE A 140 7.21 10.71 3.85
CA PHE A 140 5.76 10.62 3.89
C PHE A 140 5.15 10.82 2.50
N ALA A 141 5.68 11.75 1.69
CA ALA A 141 5.25 11.91 0.31
C ALA A 141 5.51 10.63 -0.49
N ALA A 142 6.67 9.98 -0.33
CA ALA A 142 6.95 8.69 -0.95
C ALA A 142 5.94 7.60 -0.56
N ARG A 143 5.46 7.61 0.69
CA ARG A 143 4.39 6.71 1.16
C ARG A 143 3.05 6.98 0.49
N VAL A 144 2.69 8.24 0.27
CA VAL A 144 1.50 8.62 -0.50
C VAL A 144 1.58 8.08 -1.93
N LEU A 145 2.72 8.27 -2.59
CA LEU A 145 2.92 7.81 -3.98
C LEU A 145 2.87 6.27 -4.06
N ALA A 146 3.51 5.58 -3.12
CA ALA A 146 3.44 4.12 -3.05
C ALA A 146 2.01 3.61 -2.84
N ALA A 147 1.20 4.29 -2.02
CA ALA A 147 -0.20 3.97 -1.82
C ALA A 147 -1.06 4.19 -3.08
N SER A 148 -0.80 5.25 -3.86
CA SER A 148 -1.45 5.47 -5.16
C SER A 148 -1.13 4.34 -6.13
N LEU A 149 0.15 4.04 -6.36
CA LEU A 149 0.59 2.97 -7.28
C LEU A 149 0.07 1.59 -6.85
N PHE A 150 0.02 1.33 -5.55
CA PHE A 150 -0.60 0.13 -5.00
C PHE A 150 -2.07 0.02 -5.36
N ASN A 151 -2.85 1.08 -5.16
CA ASN A 151 -4.27 1.07 -5.53
C ASN A 151 -4.47 0.94 -7.04
N GLN A 152 -3.64 1.56 -7.88
CA GLN A 152 -3.71 1.40 -9.34
C GLN A 152 -3.45 -0.05 -9.77
N ALA A 153 -2.38 -0.68 -9.26
CA ALA A 153 -2.07 -2.08 -9.51
C ALA A 153 -3.19 -3.01 -9.02
N PHE A 154 -3.73 -2.73 -7.83
CA PHE A 154 -4.85 -3.48 -7.26
C PHE A 154 -6.12 -3.37 -8.12
N GLN A 155 -6.54 -2.15 -8.48
CA GLN A 155 -7.71 -1.93 -9.32
C GLN A 155 -7.57 -2.59 -10.68
N HIS A 156 -6.38 -2.53 -11.29
CA HIS A 156 -6.10 -3.25 -12.53
C HIS A 156 -6.18 -4.78 -12.34
N SER A 157 -5.77 -5.30 -11.18
CA SER A 157 -5.84 -6.73 -10.88
C SER A 157 -7.26 -7.27 -10.69
N THR A 158 -8.18 -6.42 -10.21
CA THR A 158 -9.59 -6.78 -9.98
C THR A 158 -10.49 -6.49 -11.17
N GLN A 159 -10.08 -5.58 -12.06
CA GLN A 159 -10.73 -5.38 -13.35
C GLN A 159 -10.57 -6.62 -14.23
N ALA A 160 -11.66 -7.35 -14.43
CA ALA A 160 -11.67 -8.42 -15.42
C ALA A 160 -11.43 -7.82 -16.80
N ALA A 161 -10.32 -8.22 -17.43
CA ALA A 161 -10.14 -8.03 -18.85
C ALA A 161 -11.35 -8.62 -19.58
N SER A 162 -12.08 -7.82 -20.35
CA SER A 162 -13.05 -8.40 -21.28
C SER A 162 -12.27 -9.20 -22.33
N ASP A 163 -12.78 -10.38 -22.70
CA ASP A 163 -12.05 -11.28 -23.61
C ASP A 163 -11.75 -10.60 -24.97
N LYS A 164 -12.60 -9.65 -25.40
CA LYS A 164 -12.42 -8.87 -26.62
C LYS A 164 -11.37 -7.77 -26.46
N ASP A 165 -11.33 -7.09 -25.31
CA ASP A 165 -10.40 -5.99 -25.11
C ASP A 165 -8.97 -6.51 -24.95
N ALA A 166 -8.72 -7.63 -24.26
CA ALA A 166 -7.37 -8.07 -23.93
C ALA A 166 -6.69 -9.02 -24.93
N GLN A 167 -7.39 -9.40 -26.01
CA GLN A 167 -6.87 -10.36 -26.99
C GLN A 167 -5.68 -9.80 -27.79
N ASP A 168 -5.69 -8.49 -28.08
CA ASP A 168 -4.56 -7.81 -28.71
C ASP A 168 -3.61 -7.23 -27.65
N ILE A 169 -2.46 -7.89 -27.50
CA ILE A 169 -1.40 -7.52 -26.56
C ILE A 169 -0.83 -6.12 -26.84
N GLN A 170 -0.78 -5.72 -28.10
CA GLN A 170 -0.15 -4.45 -28.50
C GLN A 170 -1.12 -3.29 -28.33
N THR A 171 -2.35 -3.43 -28.83
CA THR A 171 -3.27 -2.28 -28.96
C THR A 171 -4.31 -2.17 -27.84
N SER A 172 -4.51 -3.22 -27.04
CA SER A 172 -5.52 -3.18 -25.98
C SER A 172 -5.26 -2.12 -24.92
N LEU A 173 -6.36 -1.53 -24.43
CA LEU A 173 -6.33 -0.64 -23.28
C LEU A 173 -5.88 -1.35 -22.00
N TYR A 174 -6.21 -2.64 -21.85
CA TYR A 174 -5.78 -3.43 -20.70
C TYR A 174 -4.26 -3.54 -20.64
N TRP A 175 -3.61 -4.02 -21.71
CA TRP A 175 -2.16 -4.19 -21.73
C TRP A 175 -1.41 -2.86 -21.80
N LYS A 176 -2.02 -1.81 -22.37
CA LYS A 176 -1.50 -0.44 -22.29
C LYS A 176 -1.45 0.04 -20.84
N ARG A 177 -2.57 -0.03 -20.11
CA ARG A 177 -2.64 0.34 -18.69
C ARG A 177 -1.68 -0.50 -17.84
N HIS A 178 -1.56 -1.79 -18.13
CA HIS A 178 -0.60 -2.68 -17.45
C HIS A 178 0.84 -2.15 -17.58
N ARG A 179 1.26 -1.80 -18.80
CA ARG A 179 2.60 -1.27 -19.07
C ARG A 179 2.83 0.10 -18.44
N GLU A 180 1.82 0.97 -18.42
CA GLU A 180 1.90 2.27 -17.75
C GLU A 180 2.16 2.10 -16.25
N ILE A 181 1.39 1.26 -15.57
CA ILE A 181 1.57 0.98 -14.14
C ILE A 181 2.94 0.31 -13.87
N ASP A 182 3.36 -0.66 -14.69
CA ASP A 182 4.69 -1.32 -14.52
C ASP A 182 5.84 -0.33 -14.69
N ASN A 183 5.73 0.57 -15.66
CA ASN A 183 6.72 1.62 -15.89
C ASN A 183 6.77 2.60 -14.72
N ASP A 184 5.62 3.06 -14.22
CA ASP A 184 5.57 4.00 -13.09
C ASP A 184 6.14 3.37 -11.81
N LEU A 185 5.85 2.09 -11.55
CA LEU A 185 6.45 1.33 -10.46
C LEU A 185 7.97 1.21 -10.61
N ALA A 186 8.45 0.88 -11.82
CA ALA A 186 9.88 0.72 -12.08
C ALA A 186 10.63 2.04 -11.96
N VAL A 187 10.09 3.13 -12.52
CA VAL A 187 10.65 4.48 -12.40
C VAL A 187 10.71 4.90 -10.95
N PHE A 188 9.62 4.71 -10.19
CA PHE A 188 9.58 5.14 -8.80
C PHE A 188 10.53 4.33 -7.91
N LEU A 189 10.63 3.01 -8.10
CA LEU A 189 11.62 2.17 -7.41
C LEU A 189 13.07 2.60 -7.72
N HIS A 190 13.34 3.00 -8.98
CA HIS A 190 14.67 3.46 -9.39
C HIS A 190 15.03 4.84 -8.81
N CYS A 191 14.04 5.74 -8.78
CA CYS A 191 14.20 7.13 -8.39
C CYS A 191 13.77 7.41 -6.94
N LEU A 192 13.76 6.40 -6.06
CA LEU A 192 13.43 6.60 -4.64
C LEU A 192 14.36 7.64 -4.01
N PRO A 193 13.85 8.59 -3.19
CA PRO A 193 14.69 9.55 -2.48
C PRO A 193 15.55 8.84 -1.43
N ASP A 194 16.67 9.46 -1.04
CA ASP A 194 17.67 8.86 -0.15
C ASP A 194 17.06 8.42 1.19
N ASP A 195 16.12 9.21 1.74
CA ASP A 195 15.44 8.94 3.01
C ASP A 195 14.60 7.66 3.02
N VAL A 196 14.22 7.14 1.83
CA VAL A 196 13.46 5.89 1.69
C VAL A 196 14.17 4.82 0.88
N ARG A 197 15.40 5.09 0.43
CA ARG A 197 16.19 4.12 -0.33
C ARG A 197 16.78 3.07 0.61
N LEU A 198 16.57 1.80 0.27
CA LEU A 198 17.18 0.67 0.95
C LEU A 198 18.50 0.28 0.26
N PRO A 199 19.51 -0.20 1.00
CA PRO A 199 19.49 -0.55 2.43
C PRO A 199 19.81 0.59 3.39
N SER A 200 20.20 1.77 2.89
CA SER A 200 20.66 2.90 3.71
C SER A 200 19.65 3.29 4.80
N SER A 201 18.37 3.30 4.45
CA SER A 201 17.28 3.73 5.34
C SER A 201 16.50 2.56 5.94
N ILE A 202 17.11 1.39 6.13
CA ILE A 202 16.42 0.16 6.62
C ILE A 202 15.77 0.31 8.01
N ARG A 203 16.25 1.24 8.84
CA ARG A 203 15.66 1.55 10.15
C ARG A 203 14.45 2.50 10.07
N CYS A 204 14.26 3.17 8.95
CA CYS A 204 13.12 4.04 8.73
C CYS A 204 11.87 3.22 8.41
N GLN A 205 10.84 3.35 9.25
CA GLN A 205 9.58 2.63 9.08
C GLN A 205 8.89 2.98 7.76
N ASN A 206 8.90 4.25 7.36
CA ASN A 206 8.36 4.67 6.06
C ASN A 206 9.16 4.09 4.90
N ALA A 207 10.50 4.00 4.99
CA ALA A 207 11.34 3.43 3.95
C ALA A 207 11.00 1.95 3.69
N THR A 208 11.01 1.14 4.76
CA THR A 208 10.65 -0.28 4.68
C THR A 208 9.22 -0.47 4.17
N PHE A 209 8.28 0.32 4.68
CA PHE A 209 6.88 0.29 4.23
C PHE A 209 6.74 0.60 2.74
N VAL A 210 7.34 1.70 2.25
CA VAL A 210 7.31 2.10 0.84
C VAL A 210 7.82 0.98 -0.06
N ASN A 211 9.01 0.45 0.22
CA ASN A 211 9.61 -0.59 -0.62
C ASN A 211 8.77 -1.88 -0.62
N ILE A 212 8.29 -2.33 0.54
CA ILE A 212 7.44 -3.52 0.64
C ILE A 212 6.12 -3.32 -0.12
N ILE A 213 5.47 -2.15 0.00
CA ILE A 213 4.23 -1.84 -0.71
C ILE A 213 4.46 -1.81 -2.22
N LEU A 214 5.52 -1.17 -2.71
CA LEU A 214 5.83 -1.14 -4.15
C LEU A 214 6.04 -2.54 -4.73
N HIS A 215 6.80 -3.40 -4.06
CA HIS A 215 6.96 -4.79 -4.49
C HIS A 215 5.64 -5.58 -4.39
N THR A 216 4.78 -5.27 -3.42
CA THR A 216 3.44 -5.87 -3.34
C THR A 216 2.58 -5.45 -4.53
N SER A 217 2.68 -4.19 -4.98
CA SER A 217 2.01 -3.68 -6.19
C SER A 217 2.47 -4.43 -7.44
N VAL A 218 3.77 -4.68 -7.58
CA VAL A 218 4.35 -5.48 -8.67
C VAL A 218 3.78 -6.91 -8.64
N ILE A 219 3.66 -7.54 -7.46
CA ILE A 219 3.05 -8.87 -7.32
C ILE A 219 1.59 -8.84 -7.81
N PHE A 220 0.78 -7.88 -7.39
CA PHE A 220 -0.61 -7.76 -7.85
C PHE A 220 -0.72 -7.63 -9.37
N LEU A 221 0.07 -6.71 -9.93
CA LEU A 221 0.06 -6.38 -11.35
C LEU A 221 0.37 -7.61 -12.21
N HIS A 222 1.47 -8.31 -11.91
CA HIS A 222 1.89 -9.47 -12.71
C HIS A 222 1.10 -10.74 -12.40
N ARG A 223 0.57 -10.92 -11.18
CA ARG A 223 -0.32 -12.06 -10.88
C ARG A 223 -1.58 -11.98 -11.73
N ALA A 224 -2.18 -10.79 -11.84
CA ALA A 224 -3.33 -10.57 -12.73
C ALA A 224 -2.98 -10.79 -14.20
N ALA A 225 -1.83 -10.28 -14.66
CA ALA A 225 -1.35 -10.50 -16.02
C ALA A 225 -1.24 -11.99 -16.37
N LEU A 226 -0.66 -12.79 -15.47
CA LEU A 226 -0.50 -14.23 -15.65
C LEU A 226 -1.85 -14.94 -15.73
N LEU A 227 -2.81 -14.59 -14.87
CA LEU A 227 -4.16 -15.14 -14.90
C LEU A 227 -4.89 -14.79 -16.21
N THR A 228 -4.75 -13.54 -16.68
CA THR A 228 -5.33 -13.09 -17.95
C THR A 228 -4.69 -13.80 -19.14
N MET A 229 -3.36 -13.89 -19.19
CA MET A 229 -2.64 -14.62 -20.24
C MET A 229 -3.03 -16.10 -20.29
N GLN A 230 -3.16 -16.73 -19.12
CA GLN A 230 -3.61 -18.13 -19.03
C GLN A 230 -5.02 -18.32 -19.60
N LYS A 231 -5.97 -17.43 -19.26
CA LYS A 231 -7.35 -17.47 -19.80
C LYS A 231 -7.39 -17.30 -21.32
N LEU A 232 -6.57 -16.41 -21.86
CA LEU A 232 -6.51 -16.12 -23.29
C LEU A 232 -5.64 -17.10 -24.10
N GLY A 233 -5.00 -18.08 -23.44
CA GLY A 233 -4.09 -19.02 -24.10
C GLY A 233 -2.81 -18.37 -24.63
N ILE A 234 -2.46 -17.18 -24.13
CA ILE A 234 -1.22 -16.48 -24.49
C ILE A 234 -0.06 -17.21 -23.84
N SER A 235 0.89 -17.68 -24.65
CA SER A 235 2.12 -18.32 -24.21
C SER A 235 3.34 -17.64 -24.82
N GLY A 236 4.50 -17.79 -24.19
CA GLY A 236 5.77 -17.24 -24.68
C GLY A 236 6.48 -16.32 -23.68
N ASP A 237 7.24 -15.36 -24.20
CA ASP A 237 8.17 -14.54 -23.41
C ASP A 237 7.47 -13.60 -22.42
N MET A 238 6.26 -13.14 -22.72
CA MET A 238 5.50 -12.26 -21.82
C MET A 238 5.13 -12.95 -20.49
N VAL A 239 4.76 -14.24 -20.56
CA VAL A 239 4.49 -15.06 -19.37
C VAL A 239 5.78 -15.26 -18.56
N ARG A 240 6.90 -15.54 -19.23
CA ARG A 240 8.21 -15.68 -18.57
C ARG A 240 8.63 -14.39 -17.89
N GLN A 241 8.51 -13.25 -18.56
CA GLN A 241 8.86 -11.93 -18.03
C GLN A 241 8.00 -11.58 -16.82
N SER A 242 6.67 -11.71 -16.91
CA SER A 242 5.76 -11.44 -15.80
C SER A 242 6.03 -12.34 -14.60
N ARG A 243 6.33 -13.63 -14.84
CA ARG A 243 6.71 -14.56 -13.77
C ARG A 243 8.03 -14.17 -13.11
N ALA A 244 9.04 -13.77 -13.90
CA ALA A 244 10.32 -13.32 -13.36
C ALA A 244 10.17 -12.06 -12.49
N ARG A 245 9.37 -11.10 -12.94
CA ARG A 245 9.03 -9.87 -12.22
C ARG A 245 8.35 -10.14 -10.87
N LEU A 246 7.35 -11.03 -10.88
CA LEU A 246 6.61 -11.46 -9.69
C LEU A 246 7.50 -12.18 -8.67
N ILE A 247 8.42 -13.04 -9.14
CA ILE A 247 9.41 -13.72 -8.30
C ILE A 247 10.38 -12.71 -7.68
N ALA A 248 10.96 -11.83 -8.49
CA ALA A 248 11.94 -10.84 -8.02
C ALA A 248 11.33 -9.94 -6.94
N ALA A 249 10.08 -9.50 -7.12
CA ALA A 249 9.38 -8.70 -6.11
C ALA A 249 9.17 -9.47 -4.78
N ALA A 250 8.81 -10.75 -4.83
CA ALA A 250 8.66 -11.57 -3.62
C ALA A 250 10.00 -11.80 -2.91
N GLU A 251 11.08 -12.01 -3.68
CA GLU A 251 12.44 -12.16 -3.16
C GLU A 251 12.93 -10.86 -2.51
N GLU A 252 12.66 -9.70 -3.10
CA GLU A 252 12.99 -8.40 -2.51
C GLU A 252 12.25 -8.13 -1.21
N ILE A 253 10.93 -8.43 -1.13
CA ILE A 253 10.20 -8.35 0.14
C ILE A 253 10.89 -9.20 1.20
N LEU A 254 11.28 -10.44 0.86
CA LEU A 254 11.96 -11.32 1.79
C LEU A 254 13.34 -10.80 2.22
N ASN A 255 14.10 -10.23 1.28
CA ASN A 255 15.40 -9.64 1.56
C ASN A 255 15.26 -8.47 2.54
N ILE A 256 14.30 -7.57 2.32
CA ILE A 256 14.00 -6.47 3.23
C ILE A 256 13.69 -7.01 4.63
N LEU A 257 12.80 -7.99 4.76
CA LEU A 257 12.45 -8.59 6.06
C LEU A 257 13.65 -9.18 6.80
N LYS A 258 14.58 -9.81 6.09
CA LYS A 258 15.80 -10.40 6.67
C LYS A 258 16.80 -9.33 7.12
N MET A 259 16.78 -8.15 6.51
CA MET A 259 17.66 -7.03 6.86
C MET A 259 17.10 -6.16 8.00
N MET A 260 15.79 -6.23 8.25
CA MET A 260 15.13 -5.42 9.27
C MET A 260 15.50 -5.89 10.69
N PRO A 261 16.08 -5.02 11.54
CA PRO A 261 16.44 -5.38 12.91
C PRO A 261 15.20 -5.62 13.79
N ASP A 262 14.15 -4.81 13.60
CA ASP A 262 12.92 -4.83 14.41
C ASP A 262 11.72 -5.34 13.60
N VAL A 263 11.94 -6.37 12.78
CA VAL A 263 10.92 -6.91 11.86
C VAL A 263 9.62 -7.30 12.58
N ASN A 264 9.71 -7.80 13.81
CA ASN A 264 8.55 -8.19 14.61
C ASN A 264 7.69 -6.97 14.99
N ASP A 265 8.30 -5.85 15.34
CA ASP A 265 7.61 -4.61 15.73
C ASP A 265 6.90 -3.96 14.54
N MET A 266 7.49 -4.06 13.35
CA MET A 266 6.90 -3.53 12.13
C MET A 266 5.63 -4.28 11.72
N LEU A 267 5.51 -5.56 12.08
CA LEU A 267 4.31 -6.37 11.86
C LEU A 267 3.14 -6.05 12.81
N LYS A 268 3.26 -5.00 13.63
CA LYS A 268 2.10 -4.27 14.16
C LYS A 268 1.19 -3.79 13.04
N ASN A 269 1.78 -3.38 11.90
CA ASN A 269 1.02 -2.93 10.74
C ASN A 269 0.49 -4.14 9.95
N PRO A 270 -0.83 -4.39 9.93
CA PRO A 270 -1.41 -5.55 9.25
C PRO A 270 -1.19 -5.53 7.72
N MET A 271 -0.93 -4.36 7.12
CA MET A 271 -0.59 -4.28 5.70
C MET A 271 0.76 -4.94 5.39
N LEU A 272 1.74 -4.86 6.30
CA LEU A 272 3.01 -5.56 6.10
C LEU A 272 2.83 -7.07 6.22
N ALA A 273 2.00 -7.55 7.15
CA ALA A 273 1.65 -8.96 7.23
C ALA A 273 0.93 -9.45 5.95
N PHE A 274 0.04 -8.62 5.39
CA PHE A 274 -0.60 -8.88 4.11
C PHE A 274 0.40 -8.98 2.96
N SER A 275 1.35 -8.04 2.86
CA SER A 275 2.42 -8.09 1.86
C SER A 275 3.28 -9.36 1.98
N ILE A 276 3.61 -9.79 3.20
CA ILE A 276 4.34 -11.05 3.44
C ILE A 276 3.52 -12.25 2.95
N TYR A 277 2.23 -12.27 3.27
CA TYR A 277 1.33 -13.32 2.81
C TYR A 277 1.30 -13.38 1.27
N MET A 278 1.13 -12.23 0.61
CA MET A 278 1.14 -12.13 -0.86
C MET A 278 2.47 -12.61 -1.48
N ALA A 279 3.61 -12.26 -0.90
CA ALA A 279 4.91 -12.77 -1.32
C ALA A 279 5.04 -14.30 -1.08
N SER A 280 4.48 -14.81 0.00
CA SER A 280 4.49 -16.24 0.30
C SER A 280 3.68 -17.05 -0.71
N LEU A 281 2.54 -16.53 -1.18
CA LEU A 281 1.76 -17.15 -2.25
C LEU A 281 2.55 -17.30 -3.56
N VAL A 282 3.44 -16.35 -3.86
CA VAL A 282 4.34 -16.43 -5.03
C VAL A 282 5.29 -17.63 -4.91
N PHE A 283 5.88 -17.84 -3.73
CA PHE A 283 6.78 -18.97 -3.50
C PHE A 283 6.04 -20.31 -3.57
N LEU A 284 4.78 -20.35 -3.14
CA LEU A 284 3.97 -21.57 -3.25
C LEU A 284 3.57 -21.90 -4.70
N ASP A 285 3.35 -20.90 -5.56
CA ASP A 285 2.87 -21.07 -6.94
C ASP A 285 3.97 -21.54 -7.93
N ARG A 286 5.22 -21.70 -7.48
CA ARG A 286 6.34 -22.15 -8.33
C ARG A 286 6.24 -23.67 -8.62
N PRO A 287 6.46 -24.11 -9.88
CA PRO A 287 6.50 -25.54 -10.19
C PRO A 287 7.67 -26.20 -9.48
N THR A 288 7.39 -27.29 -8.75
CA THR A 288 8.35 -28.11 -8.02
C THR A 288 9.48 -28.58 -8.94
N SER A 289 10.72 -28.26 -8.58
CA SER A 289 11.91 -28.76 -9.25
C SER A 289 12.94 -29.11 -8.17
N THR A 290 13.48 -30.32 -8.24
CA THR A 290 14.13 -31.08 -7.15
C THR A 290 15.24 -30.40 -6.35
N GLN A 291 15.77 -29.26 -6.80
CA GLN A 291 16.83 -28.50 -6.11
C GLN A 291 16.38 -27.10 -5.64
N ALA A 292 15.35 -26.52 -6.27
CA ALA A 292 14.77 -25.23 -5.88
C ALA A 292 13.80 -25.34 -4.70
N ASP A 293 13.41 -26.56 -4.34
CA ASP A 293 12.37 -26.84 -3.34
C ASP A 293 12.84 -26.51 -1.90
N TYR A 294 14.10 -26.77 -1.55
CA TYR A 294 14.63 -26.49 -0.20
C TYR A 294 14.69 -25.00 0.14
N GLN A 295 15.15 -24.15 -0.79
CA GLN A 295 15.22 -22.71 -0.56
C GLN A 295 13.82 -22.09 -0.47
N GLN A 296 12.88 -22.57 -1.29
CA GLN A 296 11.48 -22.13 -1.24
C GLN A 296 10.82 -22.52 0.08
N GLN A 297 11.00 -23.77 0.51
CA GLN A 297 10.49 -24.24 1.80
C GLN A 297 11.08 -23.43 2.95
N ASN A 298 12.39 -23.13 2.93
CA ASN A 298 13.03 -22.28 3.95
C ASN A 298 12.46 -20.85 3.95
N ASN A 299 12.19 -20.28 2.78
CA ASN A 299 11.60 -18.95 2.66
C ASN A 299 10.17 -18.92 3.26
N LEU A 300 9.35 -19.93 2.94
CA LEU A 300 7.99 -20.08 3.47
C LEU A 300 7.98 -20.35 4.97
N ASP A 301 8.90 -21.17 5.46
CA ASP A 301 9.08 -21.42 6.89
C ASP A 301 9.46 -20.14 7.63
N PHE A 302 10.37 -19.35 7.06
CA PHE A 302 10.76 -18.07 7.62
C PHE A 302 9.57 -17.10 7.70
N THR A 303 8.83 -16.91 6.60
CA THR A 303 7.70 -15.98 6.58
C THR A 303 6.58 -16.44 7.52
N LEU A 304 6.27 -17.74 7.55
CA LEU A 304 5.27 -18.30 8.44
C LEU A 304 5.65 -18.13 9.92
N ARG A 305 6.90 -18.46 10.30
CA ARG A 305 7.39 -18.28 11.68
C ARG A 305 7.31 -16.82 12.11
N LEU A 306 7.73 -15.92 11.23
CA LEU A 306 7.71 -14.49 11.47
C LEU A 306 6.28 -13.98 11.70
N MET A 307 5.33 -14.37 10.85
CA MET A 307 3.92 -13.99 11.01
C MET A 307 3.30 -14.56 12.30
N ILE A 308 3.61 -15.81 12.67
CA ILE A 308 3.14 -16.40 13.93
C ILE A 308 3.71 -15.66 15.14
N LEU A 309 5.00 -15.33 15.11
CA LEU A 309 5.65 -14.59 16.19
C LEU A 309 5.01 -13.21 16.36
N ALA A 310 4.81 -12.48 15.26
CA ALA A 310 4.17 -11.17 15.27
C ALA A 310 2.72 -11.24 15.75
N ALA A 311 1.96 -12.24 15.29
CA ALA A 311 0.58 -12.46 15.71
C ALA A 311 0.47 -12.71 17.23
N LYS A 312 1.40 -13.49 17.80
CA LYS A 312 1.46 -13.76 19.24
C LYS A 312 1.91 -12.54 20.03
N THR A 313 2.94 -11.83 19.56
CA THR A 313 3.52 -10.68 20.26
C THR A 313 2.54 -9.52 20.35
N TRP A 314 1.86 -9.20 19.25
CA TRP A 314 0.98 -8.03 19.15
C TRP A 314 -0.50 -8.34 19.34
N GLY A 315 -0.85 -9.62 19.51
CA GLY A 315 -2.25 -10.06 19.54
C GLY A 315 -3.02 -9.66 18.28
N ASN A 316 -2.34 -9.54 17.13
CA ASN A 316 -2.93 -9.06 15.87
C ASN A 316 -3.73 -10.19 15.18
N PRO A 317 -5.08 -10.14 15.18
CA PRO A 317 -5.90 -11.18 14.60
C PRO A 317 -5.75 -11.29 13.08
N VAL A 318 -5.46 -10.18 12.39
CA VAL A 318 -5.24 -10.17 10.92
C VAL A 318 -4.01 -10.99 10.58
N THR A 319 -2.86 -10.69 11.23
CA THR A 319 -1.61 -11.44 11.03
C THR A 319 -1.80 -12.91 11.40
N ARG A 320 -2.54 -13.22 12.48
CA ARG A 320 -2.87 -14.59 12.87
C ARG A 320 -3.65 -15.32 11.78
N SER A 321 -4.70 -14.69 11.26
CA SER A 321 -5.54 -15.26 10.21
C SER A 321 -4.74 -15.58 8.94
N MET A 322 -3.86 -14.66 8.51
CA MET A 322 -3.02 -14.86 7.33
C MET A 322 -1.95 -15.94 7.56
N ALA A 323 -1.39 -16.05 8.76
CA ALA A 323 -0.47 -17.13 9.11
C ALA A 323 -1.15 -18.50 9.08
N ILE A 324 -2.39 -18.59 9.58
CA ILE A 324 -3.22 -19.80 9.49
C ILE A 324 -3.49 -20.17 8.04
N GLN A 325 -3.91 -19.21 7.23
CA GLN A 325 -4.19 -19.46 5.81
C GLN A 325 -2.93 -19.95 5.08
N LEU A 326 -1.78 -19.30 5.29
CA LEU A 326 -0.51 -19.72 4.70
C LEU A 326 -0.14 -21.15 5.11
N ALA A 327 -0.32 -21.51 6.38
CA ALA A 327 -0.05 -22.86 6.87
C ALA A 327 -0.97 -23.91 6.22
N VAL A 328 -2.24 -23.58 5.99
CA VAL A 328 -3.19 -24.43 5.26
C VAL A 328 -2.75 -24.61 3.81
N ASP A 329 -2.39 -23.53 3.13
CA ASP A 329 -1.96 -23.56 1.73
C ASP A 329 -0.65 -24.35 1.54
N MET A 330 0.29 -24.22 2.47
CA MET A 330 1.51 -25.03 2.53
C MET A 330 1.18 -26.53 2.65
N ARG A 331 0.26 -26.89 3.56
CA ARG A 331 -0.16 -28.28 3.76
C ARG A 331 -0.85 -28.87 2.53
N GLN A 332 -1.71 -28.10 1.87
CA GLN A 332 -2.38 -28.52 0.63
C GLN A 332 -1.38 -28.83 -0.50
N ARG A 333 -0.21 -28.19 -0.48
CA ARG A 333 0.89 -28.42 -1.43
C ARG A 333 1.88 -29.50 -0.99
N GLY A 334 1.59 -30.21 0.11
CA GLY A 334 2.43 -31.29 0.63
C GLY A 334 3.72 -30.81 1.30
N LEU A 335 3.81 -29.53 1.67
CA LEU A 335 4.95 -28.99 2.42
C LEU A 335 4.78 -29.32 3.91
N GLU A 336 5.61 -30.21 4.42
CA GLU A 336 5.67 -30.54 5.84
C GLU A 336 6.61 -29.56 6.56
N SER A 337 6.10 -28.86 7.57
CA SER A 337 6.88 -27.95 8.42
C SER A 337 6.42 -28.06 9.87
N VAL A 338 7.38 -28.18 10.78
CA VAL A 338 7.15 -28.15 12.24
C VAL A 338 6.41 -26.87 12.66
N THR A 339 6.54 -25.80 11.86
CA THR A 339 5.83 -24.55 12.08
C THR A 339 4.34 -24.67 11.76
N VAL A 340 3.99 -25.38 10.68
CA VAL A 340 2.60 -25.60 10.22
C VAL A 340 1.79 -26.43 11.22
N GLU A 341 2.42 -27.35 11.94
CA GLU A 341 1.78 -28.16 12.99
C GLU A 341 1.39 -27.33 14.22
N LYS A 342 2.19 -26.32 14.58
CA LYS A 342 1.97 -25.46 15.76
C LYS A 342 0.86 -24.42 15.59
N VAL A 343 0.34 -24.25 14.38
CA VAL A 343 -0.70 -23.25 14.05
C VAL A 343 -2.11 -23.78 14.32
N GLY A 344 -2.29 -25.10 14.40
CA GLY A 344 -3.58 -25.77 14.60
C GLY A 344 -4.04 -25.95 16.05
N HIS A 345 -3.29 -25.42 17.02
CA HIS A 345 -3.60 -25.53 18.46
C HIS A 345 -3.78 -24.15 19.11
#